data_AF-Q3YIX5-F1
#
_entry.id   AF-Q3YIX5-F1
#
_cell.length_a   1.000
_cell.length_b   1.000
_cell.length_c   1.000
_cell.angle_alpha   90.00
_cell.angle_beta   90.00
_cell.angle_gamma   90.00
#
_symmetry.space_group_name_H-M   'P 1'
#
loop_
_entity.id
_entity.type
_entity.pdbx_description
1 polymer ?
#
loop_
_entity_poly.entity_id
_entity_poly.type
_entity_poly.pdbx_seq_one_letter_code
_entity_poly.pdbx_strand_id
1 'polypeptide(L)'
;KFRFKYGPYAITEEAMKRRARSTEEFSILIGQDYADALLDGYFKYLTAGAIAAIGTNGDMKASASIATDHKKVLTKGMRKFGDKFGRIGLWVMDSAVYFDLIDDAITNKVFESEDQIIYGGLPATMGKPVLVTDKAKANTILGLQAGAITITNSQLPGFRAYDINSEENLAIGIRAEGTFNLDVLGYSYKESAGANPNLSTIGTEASWQKYATSNKNTAGVLIELS
;
A
#
# COMPACT_ATOMS: atom_id res chain seq x y z
N LYS A 1 -2.12 16.41 6.13
CA LYS A 1 -0.76 16.46 5.56
C LYS A 1 0.13 15.51 6.34
N PHE A 2 0.79 14.58 5.67
CA PHE A 2 1.70 13.61 6.28
C PHE A 2 3.11 14.15 6.21
N ARG A 3 3.86 14.02 7.29
CA ARG A 3 5.28 14.43 7.33
C ARG A 3 6.13 13.18 7.33
N PHE A 4 7.15 13.14 6.48
CA PHE A 4 8.17 12.09 6.53
C PHE A 4 9.55 12.70 6.79
N LYS A 5 10.40 11.89 7.40
CA LYS A 5 11.81 12.18 7.64
C LYS A 5 12.63 11.01 7.12
N TYR A 6 13.80 11.31 6.55
CA TYR A 6 14.76 10.34 6.09
C TYR A 6 16.15 10.76 6.55
N GLY A 7 16.90 9.82 7.14
CA GLY A 7 18.11 10.10 7.89
C GLY A 7 17.85 10.65 9.30
N PRO A 8 18.86 11.21 9.97
CA PRO A 8 20.16 11.58 9.41
C PRO A 8 21.05 10.36 9.11
N TYR A 9 21.65 10.34 7.93
CA TYR A 9 22.74 9.44 7.58
C TYR A 9 24.03 10.24 7.52
N ALA A 10 25.12 9.69 8.04
CA ALA A 10 26.42 10.35 8.03
C ALA A 10 27.53 9.34 7.73
N ILE A 11 28.57 9.82 7.07
CA ILE A 11 29.81 9.06 6.88
C ILE A 11 31.01 9.99 7.08
N THR A 12 32.06 9.47 7.72
CA THR A 12 33.30 10.22 7.90
C THR A 12 34.10 10.22 6.59
N GLU A 13 34.74 11.34 6.28
CA GLU A 13 35.55 11.49 5.07
C GLU A 13 36.72 10.50 5.07
N GLU A 14 37.34 10.28 6.22
CA GLU A 14 38.44 9.31 6.37
C GLU A 14 38.00 7.87 6.09
N ALA A 15 36.77 7.48 6.42
CA ALA A 15 36.26 6.14 6.09
C ALA A 15 36.11 5.94 4.58
N MET A 16 35.73 6.99 3.83
CA MET A 16 35.63 6.95 2.38
C MET A 16 37.01 6.98 1.70
N LYS A 17 37.93 7.82 2.18
CA LYS A 17 39.33 7.83 1.73
C LYS A 17 40.00 6.48 1.89
N ARG A 18 39.82 5.81 3.04
CA ARG A 18 40.34 4.45 3.29
C ARG A 18 39.80 3.40 2.32
N ARG A 19 38.63 3.63 1.74
CA ARG A 19 38.00 2.76 0.74
C ARG A 19 38.30 3.19 -0.69
N ALA A 20 39.12 4.23 -0.89
CA ALA A 20 39.38 4.87 -2.17
C ALA A 20 38.09 5.30 -2.92
N ARG A 21 37.07 5.73 -2.16
CA ARG A 21 35.77 6.19 -2.68
C ARG A 21 35.55 7.67 -2.40
N SER A 22 34.73 8.32 -3.23
CA SER A 22 34.43 9.74 -3.10
C SER A 22 33.16 9.98 -2.27
N THR A 23 33.06 11.15 -1.65
CA THR A 23 31.89 11.55 -0.86
C THR A 23 30.66 11.83 -1.73
N GLU A 24 30.87 12.11 -3.02
CA GLU A 24 29.81 12.20 -4.03
C GLU A 24 29.16 10.82 -4.28
N GLU A 25 29.93 9.74 -4.27
CA GLU A 25 29.39 8.37 -4.40
C GLU A 25 28.40 8.05 -3.26
N PHE A 26 28.73 8.48 -2.04
CA PHE A 26 27.82 8.37 -0.90
C PHE A 26 26.52 9.14 -1.12
N SER A 27 26.60 10.34 -1.70
CA SER A 27 25.40 11.17 -1.99
C SER A 27 24.49 10.53 -3.04
N ILE A 28 25.06 9.86 -4.04
CA ILE A 28 24.31 9.14 -5.08
C ILE A 28 23.58 7.92 -4.48
N LEU A 29 24.29 7.11 -3.69
CA LEU A 29 23.72 5.92 -3.06
C LEU A 29 22.58 6.27 -2.11
N ILE A 30 22.75 7.30 -1.29
CA ILE A 30 21.71 7.79 -0.38
C ILE A 30 20.54 8.39 -1.17
N GLY A 31 20.79 9.02 -2.32
CA GLY A 31 19.72 9.50 -3.21
C GLY A 31 18.85 8.36 -3.77
N GLN A 32 19.46 7.22 -4.13
CA GLN A 32 18.75 6.03 -4.59
C GLN A 32 17.93 5.39 -3.45
N ASP A 33 18.55 5.17 -2.29
CA ASP A 33 17.86 4.62 -1.12
C ASP A 33 16.71 5.53 -0.66
N TYR A 34 16.89 6.86 -0.73
CA TYR A 34 15.83 7.82 -0.46
C TYR A 34 14.62 7.63 -1.39
N ALA A 35 14.85 7.45 -2.70
CA ALA A 35 13.77 7.25 -3.66
C ALA A 35 12.99 5.97 -3.38
N ASP A 36 13.68 4.87 -3.09
CA ASP A 36 13.06 3.58 -2.75
C ASP A 36 12.28 3.66 -1.43
N ALA A 37 12.87 4.27 -0.40
CA ALA A 37 12.22 4.48 0.90
C ALA A 37 10.98 5.37 0.78
N LEU A 38 11.01 6.38 -0.09
CA LEU A 38 9.88 7.26 -0.34
C LEU A 38 8.70 6.50 -0.96
N LEU A 39 8.96 5.67 -1.98
CA LEU A 39 7.94 4.86 -2.65
C LEU A 39 7.35 3.80 -1.72
N ASP A 40 8.18 3.09 -0.95
CA ASP A 40 7.74 2.12 0.05
C ASP A 40 6.88 2.80 1.14
N GLY A 41 7.29 3.99 1.58
CA GLY A 41 6.52 4.83 2.48
C GLY A 41 5.15 5.17 1.90
N TYR A 42 5.10 5.73 0.70
CA TYR A 42 3.84 6.08 0.03
C TYR A 42 2.90 4.89 -0.08
N PHE A 43 3.41 3.72 -0.49
CA PHE A 43 2.60 2.51 -0.58
C PHE A 43 1.99 2.09 0.77
N LYS A 44 2.77 2.14 1.85
CA LYS A 44 2.30 1.82 3.22
C LYS A 44 1.21 2.80 3.68
N TYR A 45 1.40 4.10 3.47
CA TYR A 45 0.39 5.10 3.83
C TYR A 45 -0.90 4.94 2.99
N LEU A 46 -0.76 4.69 1.69
CA LEU A 46 -1.89 4.42 0.77
C LEU A 46 -2.73 3.26 1.26
N THR A 47 -2.12 2.09 1.43
CA THR A 47 -2.82 0.85 1.79
C THR A 47 -3.42 0.93 3.20
N ALA A 48 -2.68 1.46 4.18
CA ALA A 48 -3.21 1.65 5.53
C ALA A 48 -4.42 2.60 5.55
N GLY A 49 -4.33 3.73 4.83
CA GLY A 49 -5.44 4.68 4.68
C GLY A 49 -6.65 4.06 3.98
N ALA A 50 -6.45 3.28 2.91
CA ALA A 50 -7.54 2.62 2.20
C ALA A 50 -8.27 1.61 3.08
N ILE A 51 -7.52 0.74 3.77
CA ILE A 51 -8.08 -0.30 4.64
C ILE A 51 -8.90 0.35 5.75
N ALA A 52 -8.34 1.36 6.42
CA ALA A 52 -9.03 2.06 7.50
C ALA A 52 -10.26 2.82 7.00
N ALA A 53 -10.16 3.55 5.88
CA ALA A 53 -11.26 4.32 5.33
C ALA A 53 -12.41 3.41 4.88
N ILE A 54 -12.13 2.36 4.09
CA ILE A 54 -13.14 1.40 3.63
C ILE A 54 -13.69 0.60 4.82
N GLY A 55 -12.86 0.27 5.81
CA GLY A 55 -13.24 -0.44 7.03
C GLY A 55 -14.32 0.27 7.85
N THR A 56 -14.38 1.61 7.81
CA THR A 56 -15.47 2.39 8.45
C THR A 56 -16.86 2.05 7.91
N ASN A 57 -16.93 1.48 6.70
CA ASN A 57 -18.16 1.18 6.01
C ASN A 57 -18.40 -0.34 6.00
N GLY A 58 -19.14 -0.83 6.98
CA GLY A 58 -19.47 -2.26 7.11
C GLY A 58 -20.15 -2.87 5.88
N ASP A 59 -20.85 -2.07 5.07
CA ASP A 59 -21.45 -2.56 3.82
C ASP A 59 -20.39 -2.89 2.77
N MET A 60 -19.29 -2.14 2.73
CA MET A 60 -18.16 -2.36 1.82
C MET A 60 -17.11 -3.32 2.39
N LYS A 61 -17.31 -3.81 3.62
CA LYS A 61 -16.53 -4.86 4.24
C LYS A 61 -17.15 -6.24 3.98
N ALA A 62 -16.34 -7.20 3.57
CA ALA A 62 -16.73 -8.59 3.42
C ALA A 62 -15.80 -9.47 4.24
N SER A 63 -16.37 -10.40 5.01
CA SER A 63 -15.60 -11.47 5.65
C SER A 63 -15.66 -12.71 4.78
N ALA A 64 -14.53 -13.35 4.55
CA ALA A 64 -14.43 -14.57 3.76
C ALA A 64 -13.34 -15.48 4.31
N SER A 65 -13.41 -16.78 4.01
CA SER A 65 -12.35 -17.73 4.33
C SER A 65 -12.04 -18.54 3.08
N ILE A 66 -10.77 -18.62 2.69
CA ILE A 66 -10.37 -19.39 1.50
C ILE A 66 -10.77 -20.86 1.66
N ALA A 67 -10.65 -21.42 2.86
CA ALA A 67 -10.99 -22.82 3.14
C ALA A 67 -12.48 -23.15 2.94
N THR A 68 -13.38 -22.19 3.13
CA THR A 68 -14.84 -22.39 3.02
C THR A 68 -15.43 -21.82 1.74
N ASP A 69 -14.96 -20.63 1.34
CA ASP A 69 -15.49 -19.88 0.21
C ASP A 69 -14.74 -20.17 -1.09
N HIS A 70 -13.51 -20.71 -1.01
CA HIS A 70 -12.67 -21.02 -2.17
C HIS A 70 -12.55 -19.78 -3.08
N LYS A 71 -12.66 -19.97 -4.40
CA LYS A 71 -12.70 -18.89 -5.40
C LYS A 71 -13.84 -17.87 -5.21
N LYS A 72 -14.86 -18.15 -4.39
CA LYS A 72 -15.99 -17.21 -4.15
C LYS A 72 -15.58 -16.03 -3.29
N VAL A 73 -14.42 -16.06 -2.63
CA VAL A 73 -13.85 -14.94 -1.85
C VAL A 73 -13.93 -13.62 -2.64
N LEU A 74 -13.41 -13.59 -3.88
CA LEU A 74 -13.42 -12.36 -4.71
C LEU A 74 -14.84 -11.92 -5.08
N THR A 75 -15.72 -12.88 -5.38
CA THR A 75 -17.13 -12.58 -5.71
C THR A 75 -17.90 -12.03 -4.52
N LYS A 76 -17.55 -12.39 -3.26
CA LYS A 76 -18.16 -11.79 -2.07
C LYS A 76 -17.87 -10.29 -1.98
N GLY A 77 -16.63 -9.88 -2.26
CA GLY A 77 -16.28 -8.46 -2.37
C GLY A 77 -17.06 -7.78 -3.50
N MET A 78 -17.09 -8.38 -4.69
CA MET A 78 -17.82 -7.81 -5.84
C MET A 78 -19.33 -7.65 -5.58
N ARG A 79 -19.95 -8.59 -4.86
CA ARG A 79 -21.38 -8.51 -4.48
C ARG A 79 -21.68 -7.28 -3.61
N LYS A 80 -20.74 -6.82 -2.77
CA LYS A 80 -20.93 -5.60 -1.97
C LYS A 80 -21.08 -4.35 -2.85
N PHE A 81 -20.41 -4.31 -4.00
CA PHE A 81 -20.57 -3.23 -4.98
C PHE A 81 -21.81 -3.38 -5.88
N GLY A 82 -22.43 -4.56 -5.90
CA GLY A 82 -23.68 -4.85 -6.62
C GLY A 82 -23.57 -4.61 -8.12
N ASP A 83 -24.59 -3.99 -8.71
CA ASP A 83 -24.66 -3.54 -10.11
C ASP A 83 -23.42 -2.78 -10.63
N LYS A 84 -22.63 -2.17 -9.75
CA LYS A 84 -21.43 -1.42 -10.08
C LYS A 84 -20.15 -2.23 -9.90
N PHE A 85 -20.21 -3.55 -9.68
CA PHE A 85 -19.04 -4.42 -9.53
C PHE A 85 -17.99 -4.26 -10.65
N GLY A 86 -18.44 -3.89 -11.87
CA GLY A 86 -17.58 -3.62 -13.01
C GLY A 86 -16.57 -2.48 -12.77
N ARG A 87 -16.86 -1.57 -11.82
CA ARG A 87 -15.98 -0.45 -11.46
C ARG A 87 -14.73 -0.85 -10.68
N ILE A 88 -14.75 -2.00 -10.00
CA ILE A 88 -13.56 -2.53 -9.36
C ILE A 88 -12.55 -2.81 -10.49
N GLY A 89 -11.43 -2.11 -10.48
CA GLY A 89 -10.43 -2.15 -11.55
C GLY A 89 -9.18 -2.95 -11.17
N LEU A 90 -8.91 -3.10 -9.87
CA LEU A 90 -7.68 -3.72 -9.36
C LEU A 90 -7.95 -4.46 -8.05
N TRP A 91 -7.37 -5.65 -7.92
CA TRP A 91 -7.22 -6.31 -6.63
C TRP A 91 -5.83 -6.04 -6.06
N VAL A 92 -5.72 -5.76 -4.77
CA VAL A 92 -4.44 -5.66 -4.06
C VAL A 92 -4.45 -6.64 -2.91
N MET A 93 -3.45 -7.51 -2.84
CA MET A 93 -3.33 -8.53 -1.79
C MET A 93 -1.86 -8.91 -1.53
N ASP A 94 -1.63 -9.54 -0.40
CA ASP A 94 -0.35 -10.14 -0.03
C ASP A 94 -0.05 -11.38 -0.89
N SER A 95 1.23 -11.74 -1.02
CA SER A 95 1.66 -12.89 -1.80
C SER A 95 1.12 -14.21 -1.25
N ALA A 96 1.08 -14.39 0.08
CA ALA A 96 0.55 -15.62 0.68
C ALA A 96 -0.91 -15.84 0.29
N VAL A 97 -1.73 -14.79 0.42
CA VAL A 97 -3.16 -14.82 0.02
C VAL A 97 -3.33 -15.15 -1.47
N TYR A 98 -2.46 -14.60 -2.32
CA TYR A 98 -2.51 -14.87 -3.75
C TYR A 98 -2.18 -16.33 -4.08
N PHE A 99 -1.13 -16.89 -3.45
CA PHE A 99 -0.75 -18.28 -3.65
C PHE A 99 -1.75 -19.25 -3.01
N ASP A 100 -2.36 -18.92 -1.87
CA ASP A 100 -3.45 -19.71 -1.29
C ASP A 100 -4.65 -19.82 -2.26
N LEU A 101 -4.98 -18.75 -2.98
CA LEU A 101 -6.01 -18.78 -4.03
C LEU A 101 -5.61 -19.62 -5.25
N ILE A 102 -4.32 -19.70 -5.56
CA ILE A 102 -3.79 -20.59 -6.62
C ILE A 102 -3.87 -22.04 -6.17
N ASP A 103 -3.41 -22.34 -4.96
CA ASP A 103 -3.39 -23.69 -4.41
C ASP A 103 -4.82 -24.23 -4.29
N ASP A 104 -5.75 -23.43 -3.76
CA ASP A 104 -7.18 -23.74 -3.76
C ASP A 104 -7.72 -23.99 -5.17
N ALA A 105 -7.26 -23.20 -6.15
CA ALA A 105 -7.67 -23.37 -7.54
C ALA A 105 -7.11 -24.64 -8.19
N ILE A 106 -5.93 -25.11 -7.77
CA ILE A 106 -5.32 -26.36 -8.24
C ILE A 106 -6.01 -27.54 -7.58
N THR A 107 -6.13 -27.56 -6.25
CA THR A 107 -6.76 -28.65 -5.50
C THR A 107 -8.18 -28.92 -5.96
N ASN A 108 -8.98 -27.87 -6.15
CA ASN A 108 -10.37 -28.02 -6.58
C ASN A 108 -10.53 -28.34 -8.08
N LYS A 109 -9.48 -28.23 -8.90
CA LYS A 109 -9.50 -28.62 -10.33
C LYS A 109 -9.24 -30.11 -10.54
N VAL A 110 -8.74 -30.85 -9.54
CA VAL A 110 -8.44 -32.28 -9.67
C VAL A 110 -9.71 -33.13 -9.84
N PHE A 111 -10.90 -32.59 -9.53
CA PHE A 111 -12.18 -33.31 -9.63
C PHE A 111 -12.95 -33.12 -10.94
N GLU A 112 -12.48 -32.26 -11.86
CA GLU A 112 -13.05 -32.15 -13.22
C GLU A 112 -12.10 -32.82 -14.21
N SER A 113 -12.16 -34.15 -14.22
CA SER A 113 -11.67 -34.95 -15.33
C SER A 113 -12.44 -34.57 -16.60
N GLU A 114 -11.68 -34.16 -17.61
CA GLU A 114 -12.10 -33.90 -18.99
C GLU A 114 -12.54 -32.44 -19.28
N ASP A 115 -11.61 -31.70 -19.88
CA ASP A 115 -11.86 -30.60 -20.84
C ASP A 115 -11.88 -29.14 -20.37
N GLN A 116 -11.36 -28.80 -19.18
CA GLN A 116 -10.87 -27.44 -18.94
C GLN A 116 -9.36 -27.41 -18.80
N ILE A 117 -8.73 -27.23 -19.96
CA ILE A 117 -7.39 -26.68 -20.18
C ILE A 117 -7.02 -25.79 -18.99
N ILE A 118 -5.94 -26.18 -18.32
CA ILE A 118 -5.26 -25.41 -17.29
C ILE A 118 -5.15 -23.97 -17.80
N TYR A 119 -6.05 -23.11 -17.36
CA TYR A 119 -5.95 -21.67 -17.63
C TYR A 119 -4.73 -21.17 -16.86
N GLY A 120 -3.56 -21.28 -17.49
CA GLY A 120 -2.29 -20.60 -17.20
C GLY A 120 -1.65 -20.73 -15.82
N GLY A 121 -2.15 -21.55 -14.88
CA GLY A 121 -1.66 -21.53 -13.49
C GLY A 121 -1.91 -20.21 -12.75
N LEU A 122 -2.65 -19.29 -13.38
CA LEU A 122 -3.07 -18.03 -12.79
C LEU A 122 -4.45 -18.24 -12.16
N PRO A 123 -4.70 -17.72 -10.94
CA PRO A 123 -5.98 -17.87 -10.29
C PRO A 123 -7.05 -17.13 -11.13
N ALA A 124 -8.27 -17.63 -11.10
CA ALA A 124 -9.38 -16.98 -11.79
C ALA A 124 -9.77 -15.68 -11.04
N THR A 125 -9.11 -14.58 -11.36
CA THR A 125 -9.30 -13.25 -10.74
C THR A 125 -10.51 -12.50 -11.30
N MET A 126 -11.43 -13.22 -11.95
CA MET A 126 -12.64 -12.71 -12.60
C MET A 126 -12.33 -11.64 -13.66
N GLY A 127 -11.23 -11.81 -14.39
CA GLY A 127 -10.81 -10.91 -15.47
C GLY A 127 -10.28 -9.55 -14.99
N LYS A 128 -9.94 -9.42 -13.70
CA LYS A 128 -9.37 -8.19 -13.13
C LYS A 128 -7.88 -8.38 -12.80
N PRO A 129 -7.03 -7.37 -13.03
CA PRO A 129 -5.62 -7.43 -12.65
C PRO A 129 -5.48 -7.52 -11.12
N VAL A 130 -4.41 -8.18 -10.68
CA VAL A 130 -4.03 -8.29 -9.27
C VAL A 130 -2.65 -7.70 -9.08
N LEU A 131 -2.53 -6.77 -8.14
CA LEU A 131 -1.27 -6.31 -7.61
C LEU A 131 -0.94 -7.18 -6.40
N VAL A 132 0.08 -8.03 -6.56
CA VAL A 132 0.60 -8.89 -5.49
C VAL A 132 1.84 -8.23 -4.91
N THR A 133 1.86 -8.06 -3.58
CA THR A 133 3.01 -7.44 -2.90
C THR A 133 3.07 -7.81 -1.43
N ASP A 134 4.26 -8.17 -0.96
CA ASP A 134 4.54 -8.47 0.46
C ASP A 134 4.42 -7.25 1.39
N LYS A 135 4.15 -6.08 0.82
CA LYS A 135 3.89 -4.84 1.54
C LYS A 135 2.41 -4.64 1.86
N ALA A 136 1.52 -5.42 1.25
CA ALA A 136 0.10 -5.39 1.56
C ALA A 136 -0.16 -5.98 2.95
N LYS A 137 -1.26 -5.58 3.58
CA LYS A 137 -1.63 -6.14 4.89
C LYS A 137 -2.04 -7.61 4.71
N ALA A 138 -1.39 -8.50 5.46
CA ALA A 138 -1.72 -9.93 5.47
C ALA A 138 -3.22 -10.16 5.76
N ASN A 139 -3.77 -11.23 5.19
CA ASN A 139 -5.18 -11.63 5.33
C ASN A 139 -6.19 -10.55 4.91
N THR A 140 -5.79 -9.63 4.03
CA THR A 140 -6.71 -8.64 3.46
C THR A 140 -6.61 -8.59 1.94
N ILE A 141 -7.75 -8.40 1.28
CA ILE A 141 -7.83 -8.16 -0.16
C ILE A 141 -8.59 -6.85 -0.36
N LEU A 142 -7.96 -5.89 -1.05
CA LEU A 142 -8.59 -4.64 -1.46
C LEU A 142 -9.08 -4.76 -2.90
N GLY A 143 -10.37 -4.52 -3.12
CA GLY A 143 -10.93 -4.34 -4.46
C GLY A 143 -11.12 -2.86 -4.74
N LEU A 144 -10.19 -2.25 -5.45
CA LEU A 144 -10.13 -0.80 -5.67
C LEU A 144 -10.73 -0.42 -7.02
N GLN A 145 -11.46 0.70 -7.07
CA GLN A 145 -11.84 1.32 -8.34
C GLN A 145 -10.76 2.27 -8.88
N ALA A 146 -10.90 2.68 -10.13
CA ALA A 146 -10.02 3.69 -10.70
C ALA A 146 -10.09 5.00 -9.88
N GLY A 147 -8.93 5.57 -9.55
CA GLY A 147 -8.84 6.78 -8.72
C GLY A 147 -9.24 6.56 -7.25
N ALA A 148 -9.25 5.32 -6.76
CA ALA A 148 -9.61 5.00 -5.38
C ALA A 148 -8.79 5.77 -4.34
N ILE A 149 -7.49 5.95 -4.60
CA ILE A 149 -6.58 6.66 -3.72
C ILE A 149 -5.62 7.49 -4.57
N THR A 150 -5.35 8.71 -4.13
CA THR A 150 -4.40 9.63 -4.78
C THR A 150 -3.43 10.18 -3.75
N ILE A 151 -2.14 10.17 -4.07
CA ILE A 151 -1.14 10.97 -3.35
C ILE A 151 -0.89 12.24 -4.13
N THR A 152 -0.98 13.37 -3.43
CA THR A 152 -0.68 14.69 -3.99
C THR A 152 0.46 15.33 -3.21
N ASN A 153 1.59 15.56 -3.88
CA ASN A 153 2.71 16.31 -3.34
C ASN A 153 2.51 17.79 -3.61
N SER A 154 2.00 18.53 -2.63
CA SER A 154 1.80 19.98 -2.74
C SER A 154 3.09 20.79 -2.57
N GLN A 155 4.16 20.16 -2.09
CA GLN A 155 5.46 20.79 -1.83
C GLN A 155 6.57 19.80 -2.15
N LEU A 156 7.65 20.28 -2.77
CA LEU A 156 8.83 19.47 -3.01
C LEU A 156 9.51 19.12 -1.67
N PRO A 157 9.94 17.85 -1.48
CA PRO A 157 10.74 17.48 -0.32
C PRO A 157 12.02 18.31 -0.23
N GLY A 158 12.38 18.73 0.98
CA GLY A 158 13.70 19.29 1.26
C GLY A 158 14.71 18.16 1.37
N PHE A 159 15.71 18.15 0.50
CA PHE A 159 16.86 17.26 0.56
C PHE A 159 18.12 18.10 0.78
N ARG A 160 18.97 17.72 1.75
CA ARG A 160 20.18 18.48 2.06
C ARG A 160 21.34 17.58 2.45
N ALA A 161 22.48 17.81 1.78
CA ALA A 161 23.80 17.42 2.26
C ALA A 161 24.40 18.57 3.10
N TYR A 162 25.07 18.25 4.20
CA TYR A 162 25.68 19.23 5.09
C TYR A 162 26.93 18.67 5.77
N ASP A 163 27.88 19.55 6.06
CA ASP A 163 29.11 19.18 6.76
C ASP A 163 28.84 19.05 8.27
N ILE A 164 29.41 18.00 8.87
CA ILE A 164 29.43 17.77 10.31
C ILE A 164 30.88 17.97 10.78
N ASN A 165 31.12 19.16 11.33
CA ASN A 165 32.43 19.59 11.82
C ASN A 165 32.55 19.51 13.35
N SER A 166 31.53 18.99 14.02
CA SER A 166 31.47 18.89 15.49
C SER A 166 32.06 17.58 16.03
N GLU A 167 32.43 16.66 15.15
CA GLU A 167 32.97 15.34 15.51
C GLU A 167 34.50 15.31 15.38
N GLU A 168 35.14 14.30 15.98
CA GLU A 168 36.60 14.11 15.91
C GLU A 168 37.10 13.95 14.46
N ASN A 169 36.29 13.32 13.61
CA ASN A 169 36.54 13.19 12.19
C ASN A 169 35.53 14.03 11.42
N LEU A 170 35.99 14.72 10.37
CA LEU A 170 35.09 15.40 9.43
C LEU A 170 34.12 14.39 8.81
N ALA A 171 32.84 14.74 8.78
CA ALA A 171 31.80 13.89 8.23
C ALA A 171 30.83 14.70 7.36
N ILE A 172 30.19 14.01 6.42
CA ILE A 172 29.12 14.57 5.61
C ILE A 172 27.82 13.89 6.01
N GLY A 173 26.83 14.70 6.35
CA GLY A 173 25.48 14.29 6.70
C GLY A 173 24.50 14.53 5.55
N ILE A 174 23.56 13.60 5.37
CA ILE A 174 22.43 13.75 4.44
C ILE A 174 21.12 13.56 5.21
N ARG A 175 20.18 14.47 4.96
CA ARG A 175 18.83 14.41 5.50
C ARG A 175 17.79 14.85 4.48
N ALA A 176 16.61 14.24 4.54
CA ALA A 176 15.46 14.70 3.79
C ALA A 176 14.20 14.78 4.65
N GLU A 177 13.37 15.77 4.35
CA GLU A 177 12.06 15.95 4.95
C GLU A 177 11.05 16.37 3.89
N GLY A 178 9.80 15.99 4.05
CA GLY A 178 8.77 16.39 3.11
C GLY A 178 7.38 16.18 3.64
N THR A 179 6.42 16.67 2.88
CA THR A 179 5.01 16.46 3.16
C THR A 179 4.23 16.06 1.93
N PHE A 180 3.23 15.21 2.14
CA PHE A 180 2.31 14.80 1.09
C PHE A 180 0.87 14.78 1.60
N ASN A 181 -0.08 14.82 0.67
CA ASN A 181 -1.50 14.61 0.92
C ASN A 181 -1.90 13.24 0.39
N LEU A 182 -2.89 12.65 1.04
CA LEU A 182 -3.47 11.37 0.66
C LEU A 182 -4.99 11.58 0.66
N ASP A 183 -5.59 11.28 -0.49
CA ASP A 183 -7.02 11.41 -0.71
C ASP A 183 -7.60 10.02 -0.99
N VAL A 184 -8.65 9.63 -0.27
CA VAL A 184 -9.36 8.36 -0.47
C VAL A 184 -10.75 8.67 -1.00
N LEU A 185 -11.09 8.11 -2.16
CA LEU A 185 -12.34 8.43 -2.86
C LEU A 185 -13.57 8.12 -2.00
N GLY A 186 -14.41 9.14 -1.78
CA GLY A 186 -15.65 9.03 -1.02
C GLY A 186 -15.50 9.02 0.50
N TYR A 187 -14.27 9.22 1.02
CA TYR A 187 -13.99 9.31 2.45
C TYR A 187 -13.27 10.62 2.79
N SER A 188 -13.50 11.13 3.99
CA SER A 188 -12.84 12.30 4.57
C SER A 188 -12.09 11.87 5.82
N TYR A 189 -10.89 12.40 5.99
CA TYR A 189 -10.15 12.30 7.25
C TYR A 189 -10.77 13.26 8.28
N LYS A 190 -10.95 12.80 9.52
CA LYS A 190 -11.45 13.61 10.62
C LYS A 190 -10.31 14.40 11.25
N GLU A 191 -10.37 15.72 11.18
CA GLU A 191 -9.35 16.57 11.82
C GLU A 191 -9.27 16.38 13.34
N SER A 192 -10.36 15.95 13.98
CA SER A 192 -10.39 15.61 15.41
C SER A 192 -9.51 14.41 15.77
N ALA A 193 -9.13 13.57 14.80
CA ALA A 193 -8.15 12.49 15.01
C ALA A 193 -6.69 12.99 14.98
N GLY A 194 -6.48 14.27 14.70
CA GLY A 194 -5.17 14.95 14.73
C GLY A 194 -4.79 15.54 13.37
N ALA A 195 -4.43 16.83 13.34
CA ALA A 195 -4.13 17.53 12.08
C ALA A 195 -2.88 17.01 11.32
N ASN A 196 -1.95 16.34 12.02
CA ASN A 196 -0.74 15.74 11.42
C ASN A 196 -0.74 14.21 11.70
N PRO A 197 -1.53 13.42 10.96
CA PRO A 197 -1.60 11.98 11.16
C PRO A 197 -0.25 11.29 10.88
N ASN A 198 0.06 10.28 11.69
CA ASN A 198 1.12 9.30 11.42
C ASN A 198 0.51 8.00 10.84
N LEU A 199 1.36 7.01 10.52
CA LEU A 199 0.91 5.74 9.92
C LEU A 199 -0.08 4.96 10.82
N SER A 200 0.05 5.04 12.14
CA SER A 200 -0.88 4.39 13.07
C SER A 200 -2.23 5.10 13.07
N THR A 201 -2.24 6.43 13.15
CA THR A 201 -3.48 7.22 13.13
C THR A 201 -4.24 7.03 11.83
N ILE A 202 -3.55 7.02 10.67
CA ILE A 202 -4.22 6.87 9.37
C ILE A 202 -4.76 5.46 9.15
N GLY A 203 -4.09 4.45 9.71
CA GLY A 203 -4.52 3.06 9.69
C GLY A 203 -5.67 2.74 10.65
N THR A 204 -6.22 3.74 11.34
CA THR A 204 -7.32 3.57 12.29
C THR A 204 -8.64 4.00 11.65
N GLU A 205 -9.65 3.11 11.67
CA GLU A 205 -10.98 3.38 11.12
C GLU A 205 -11.63 4.63 11.73
N ALA A 206 -11.47 4.83 13.05
CA ALA A 206 -12.03 5.97 13.76
C ALA A 206 -11.60 7.33 13.17
N SER A 207 -10.44 7.39 12.52
CA SER A 207 -9.88 8.60 11.88
C SER A 207 -10.57 8.99 10.58
N TRP A 208 -11.44 8.14 10.05
CA TRP A 208 -12.11 8.34 8.77
C TRP A 208 -13.63 8.46 8.94
N GLN A 209 -14.25 9.16 7.99
CA GLN A 209 -15.70 9.19 7.81
C GLN A 209 -16.04 9.08 6.34
N LYS A 210 -17.11 8.34 6.03
CA LYS A 210 -17.66 8.31 4.68
C LYS A 210 -18.32 9.65 4.38
N TYR A 211 -17.89 10.28 3.29
CA TYR A 211 -18.49 11.52 2.79
C TYR A 211 -19.46 11.27 1.63
N ALA A 212 -19.20 10.24 0.81
CA ALA A 212 -20.09 9.90 -0.31
C ALA A 212 -21.46 9.42 0.18
N THR A 213 -22.55 9.86 -0.48
CA THR A 213 -23.89 9.36 -0.17
C THR A 213 -24.03 7.87 -0.52
N SER A 214 -23.62 7.47 -1.73
CA SER A 214 -23.67 6.08 -2.17
C SER A 214 -22.38 5.32 -1.83
N ASN A 215 -22.52 4.11 -1.27
CA ASN A 215 -21.40 3.17 -1.09
C ASN A 215 -20.68 2.85 -2.40
N LYS A 216 -21.40 2.86 -3.52
CA LYS A 216 -20.88 2.52 -4.85
C LYS A 216 -20.05 3.63 -5.50
N ASN A 217 -19.95 4.78 -4.82
CA ASN A 217 -19.10 5.93 -5.20
C ASN A 217 -17.95 6.11 -4.17
N THR A 218 -17.56 5.03 -3.48
CA THR A 218 -16.43 5.02 -2.54
C THR A 218 -15.23 4.27 -3.11
N ALA A 219 -14.05 4.38 -2.51
CA ALA A 219 -12.78 3.85 -3.01
C ALA A 219 -12.80 2.36 -3.43
N GLY A 220 -13.65 1.53 -2.82
CA GLY A 220 -13.74 0.13 -3.18
C GLY A 220 -14.32 -0.73 -2.07
N VAL A 221 -13.91 -1.99 -2.05
CA VAL A 221 -14.30 -3.00 -1.06
C VAL A 221 -13.08 -3.55 -0.34
N LEU A 222 -13.27 -3.91 0.93
CA LEU A 222 -12.29 -4.58 1.75
C LEU A 222 -12.79 -5.99 2.04
N ILE A 223 -11.99 -7.00 1.74
CA ILE A 223 -12.24 -8.38 2.13
C ILE A 223 -11.25 -8.73 3.24
N GLU A 224 -11.77 -9.11 4.40
CA GLU A 224 -10.99 -9.65 5.51
C GLU A 224 -11.05 -11.18 5.46
N LEU A 225 -9.88 -11.80 5.43
CA LEU A 225 -9.74 -13.24 5.44
C LEU A 225 -9.60 -13.76 6.87
N SER A 226 -10.30 -14.85 7.15
CA SER A 226 -10.23 -15.62 8.40
C SER A 226 -9.74 -17.04 8.18
#